data_AF-A0A412QEQ6-F1
#
_entry.id   AF-A0A412QEQ6-F1
#
_cell.length_a   1.000
_cell.length_b   1.000
_cell.length_c   1.000
_cell.angle_alpha   90.00
_cell.angle_beta   90.00
_cell.angle_gamma   90.00
#
_symmetry.space_group_name_H-M   'P 1'
#
loop_
_entity.id
_entity.type
_entity.pdbx_description
1 polymer ?
#
loop_
_entity_poly.entity_id
_entity_poly.type
_entity_poly.pdbx_seq_one_letter_code
_entity_poly.pdbx_strand_id
1 'polypeptide(L)' 'MNDAVEGLNQIKGWSGEFNNTSFSVAGYITAAMLGVSLIFVVWALATKKDNARTYLVAWFVALIFAIVFILR' A
#
# COMPACT_ATOMS: atom_id res chain seq x y z
N MET A 1 2.48 -36.07 20.98
CA MET A 1 1.53 -34.99 21.34
C MET A 1 2.27 -33.66 21.51
N ASN A 2 3.39 -33.63 22.24
CA ASN A 2 4.24 -32.44 22.35
C ASN A 2 4.73 -31.93 20.99
N ASP A 3 5.25 -32.83 20.15
CA ASP A 3 5.78 -32.46 18.82
C ASP A 3 4.70 -31.87 17.89
N ALA A 4 3.44 -32.31 18.04
CA ALA A 4 2.32 -31.77 17.28
C ALA A 4 1.91 -30.36 17.76
N VAL A 5 2.03 -30.09 19.06
CA VAL A 5 1.81 -28.75 19.65
C VAL A 5 2.93 -27.80 19.24
N GLU A 6 4.17 -28.29 19.22
CA GLU A 6 5.33 -27.52 18.79
C GLU A 6 5.25 -27.17 17.29
N GLY A 7 4.90 -28.14 16.44
CA GLY A 7 4.66 -27.89 15.01
C GLY A 7 3.53 -26.87 14.77
N LEU A 8 2.44 -26.92 15.55
CA LEU A 8 1.36 -25.95 15.46
C LEU A 8 1.82 -24.53 15.85
N ASN A 9 2.63 -24.41 16.90
CA ASN A 9 3.20 -23.13 17.31
C ASN A 9 4.15 -22.55 16.25
N GLN A 10 4.95 -23.40 15.59
CA GLN A 10 5.81 -22.98 14.48
C GLN A 10 5.00 -22.49 13.28
N ILE A 11 3.93 -23.20 12.89
CA ILE A 11 3.04 -22.77 11.80
C ILE A 11 2.36 -21.44 12.16
N LYS A 12 1.93 -21.27 13.41
CA LYS A 12 1.36 -20.02 13.89
C LYS A 12 2.38 -18.87 13.80
N GLY A 13 3.62 -19.08 14.24
CA GLY A 13 4.70 -18.11 14.12
C GLY A 13 4.96 -17.71 12.67
N TRP A 14 5.14 -18.70 11.79
CA TRP A 14 5.33 -18.48 10.36
C TRP A 14 4.16 -17.73 9.72
N SER A 15 2.92 -18.07 10.08
CA SER A 15 1.73 -17.39 9.54
C SER A 15 1.68 -15.90 9.94
N GLY A 16 2.11 -15.57 11.16
CA GLY A 16 2.20 -14.19 11.63
C GLY A 16 3.30 -13.40 10.92
N GLU A 17 4.49 -13.99 10.79
CA GLU A 17 5.60 -13.39 10.06
C GLU A 17 5.27 -13.18 8.59
N PHE A 18 4.70 -14.18 7.93
CA PHE A 18 4.26 -14.10 6.54
C PHE A 18 3.22 -12.99 6.33
N ASN A 19 2.25 -12.88 7.23
CA ASN A 19 1.26 -11.81 7.21
C ASN A 19 1.93 -10.43 7.30
N ASN A 20 2.83 -10.24 8.26
CA ASN A 20 3.55 -8.97 8.45
C ASN A 20 4.42 -8.61 7.25
N THR A 21 5.17 -9.57 6.69
CA THR A 21 5.99 -9.34 5.49
C THR A 21 5.11 -8.97 4.29
N SER A 22 3.98 -9.66 4.10
CA SER A 22 3.06 -9.40 2.99
C SER A 22 2.48 -7.99 3.07
N PHE A 23 2.05 -7.55 4.27
CA PHE A 23 1.59 -6.18 4.48
C PHE A 23 2.68 -5.14 4.24
N SER A 24 3.91 -5.40 4.67
CA SER A 24 5.04 -4.50 4.41
C SER A 24 5.34 -4.35 2.92
N VAL A 25 5.38 -5.46 2.18
CA VAL A 25 5.59 -5.45 0.72
C VAL A 25 4.46 -4.71 0.00
N ALA A 26 3.20 -4.97 0.38
CA ALA A 26 2.05 -4.27 -0.17
C ALA A 26 2.13 -2.75 0.08
N GLY A 27 2.61 -2.34 1.26
CA GLY A 27 2.89 -0.95 1.58
C GLY A 27 3.91 -0.31 0.65
N TYR A 28 5.07 -0.96 0.45
CA TYR A 28 6.10 -0.44 -0.46
C TYR A 28 5.61 -0.32 -1.90
N ILE A 29 4.89 -1.32 -2.41
CA ILE A 29 4.32 -1.29 -3.77
C ILE A 29 3.34 -0.12 -3.89
N THR A 30 2.44 0.03 -2.92
CA THR A 30 1.45 1.11 -2.91
C THR A 30 2.12 2.49 -2.88
N ALA A 31 3.14 2.66 -2.05
CA ALA A 31 3.91 3.90 -1.98
C ALA A 31 4.59 4.23 -3.31
N ALA A 32 5.19 3.23 -3.97
CA ALA A 32 5.81 3.41 -5.28
C ALA A 32 4.77 3.81 -6.35
N MET A 33 3.60 3.17 -6.36
CA MET A 33 2.51 3.50 -7.30
C MET A 33 1.99 4.93 -7.09
N LEU A 34 1.83 5.37 -5.84
CA LEU A 34 1.45 6.75 -5.52
C LEU A 34 2.52 7.75 -5.96
N GLY A 35 3.79 7.43 -5.77
CA GLY A 35 4.91 8.27 -6.23
C GLY A 35 4.94 8.43 -7.75
N VAL A 36 4.79 7.35 -8.52
CA VAL A 36 4.79 7.39 -9.99
C VAL A 36 3.56 8.14 -10.52
N SER A 37 2.38 7.87 -9.96
CA SER A 37 1.15 8.55 -10.38
C SER A 37 1.15 10.05 -10.07
N LEU A 38 1.86 10.50 -9.02
CA LEU A 38 1.99 11.91 -8.68
C LEU A 38 2.66 12.71 -9.81
N ILE A 39 3.65 12.13 -10.49
CA ILE A 39 4.35 12.79 -11.61
C ILE A 39 3.35 13.19 -12.69
N PHE A 40 2.41 12.30 -13.03
CA PHE A 40 1.36 12.56 -14.00
C PHE A 40 0.41 13.66 -13.55
N VAL A 41 0.00 13.63 -12.27
CA VAL A 41 -0.91 14.64 -11.70
C VAL A 41 -0.27 16.03 -11.72
N VAL A 42 0.99 16.14 -11.32
CA VAL A 42 1.76 17.39 -11.35
C VAL A 42 1.91 17.91 -12.78
N TRP A 43 2.26 17.03 -13.72
CA TRP A 43 2.35 17.40 -15.13
C TRP A 43 1.00 17.91 -15.70
N ALA A 44 -0.10 17.21 -15.39
CA ALA A 44 -1.44 17.60 -15.84
C ALA A 44 -1.84 18.98 -15.28
N LEU A 45 -1.48 19.26 -14.01
CA LEU A 45 -1.69 20.57 -13.38
C LEU A 45 -0.84 21.66 -14.03
N ALA A 46 0.45 21.41 -14.27
CA ALA A 46 1.38 22.37 -14.85
C ALA A 46 0.99 22.75 -16.29
N THR A 47 0.53 21.78 -17.07
CA THR A 47 0.09 21.98 -18.46
C THR A 47 -1.33 22.52 -18.58
N LYS A 48 -2.02 22.78 -17.46
CA LYS A 48 -3.43 23.18 -17.41
C LYS A 48 -4.34 22.27 -18.25
N LYS A 49 -4.06 20.96 -18.22
CA LYS A 49 -4.85 19.96 -18.93
C LYS A 49 -6.28 19.98 -18.41
N ASP A 50 -7.24 19.71 -19.28
CA ASP A 50 -8.63 19.57 -18.88
C ASP A 50 -8.78 18.54 -17.75
N ASN A 51 -9.60 18.88 -16.76
CA ASN A 51 -9.84 18.09 -15.56
C ASN A 51 -8.63 17.89 -14.62
N ALA A 52 -7.55 18.67 -14.74
CA ALA A 52 -6.38 18.56 -13.86
C ALA A 52 -6.72 18.62 -12.36
N ARG A 53 -7.70 19.45 -11.98
CA ARG A 53 -8.18 19.52 -10.59
C ARG A 53 -8.84 18.21 -10.13
N THR A 54 -9.57 17.54 -11.00
CA THR A 54 -10.19 16.25 -10.71
C THR A 54 -9.15 15.16 -10.54
N TYR A 55 -8.09 15.14 -11.35
CA TYR A 55 -6.97 14.20 -11.17
C TYR A 55 -6.26 14.42 -9.82
N LEU A 56 -6.08 15.67 -9.42
CA LEU A 56 -5.51 16.01 -8.12
C LEU A 56 -6.38 15.50 -6.96
N VAL A 57 -7.69 15.76 -7.02
CA VAL A 57 -8.63 15.29 -5.98
C VAL A 57 -8.64 13.75 -5.92
N ALA A 58 -8.70 13.08 -7.06
CA ALA A 58 -8.65 11.62 -7.11
C ALA A 58 -7.35 11.06 -6.52
N TRP A 59 -6.22 11.69 -6.81
CA TRP A 59 -4.93 11.30 -6.24
C TRP A 59 -4.89 11.51 -4.71
N PHE A 60 -5.45 12.61 -4.19
CA PHE A 60 -5.57 12.83 -2.76
C PHE A 60 -6.47 11.80 -2.07
N VAL A 61 -7.59 11.42 -2.67
CA VAL A 61 -8.47 10.37 -2.15
C VAL A 61 -7.72 9.03 -2.08
N ALA A 62 -6.98 8.69 -3.13
CA ALA A 62 -6.15 7.48 -3.16
C ALA A 62 -5.03 7.52 -2.11
N LEU A 63 -4.38 8.68 -1.91
CA LEU A 63 -3.36 8.87 -0.88
C LEU A 63 -3.92 8.63 0.52
N ILE A 64 -5.07 9.24 0.85
CA ILE A 64 -5.72 9.07 2.17
C ILE A 64 -6.07 7.61 2.39
N PHE A 65 -6.64 6.94 1.38
CA PHE A 65 -6.97 5.52 1.47
C PHE A 65 -5.72 4.67 1.74
N ALA A 66 -4.64 4.88 1.00
CA ALA A 66 -3.40 4.15 1.20
C ALA A 66 -2.82 4.35 2.61
N ILE A 67 -2.84 5.57 3.14
CA ILE A 67 -2.37 5.86 4.50
C ILE A 67 -3.23 5.15 5.54
N VAL A 68 -4.56 5.20 5.41
CA VAL A 68 -5.48 4.64 6.42
C VAL A 68 -5.48 3.11 6.42
N PHE A 69 -5.34 2.48 5.25
CA PHE A 69 -5.59 1.04 5.11
C PHE A 69 -4.36 0.20 4.82
N ILE A 70 -3.29 0.78 4.26
CA ILE A 70 -2.14 0.01 3.75
C ILE A 70 -0.85 0.37 4.47
N LEU A 71 -0.56 1.66 4.65
CA LEU A 71 0.71 2.14 5.23
C LEU A 71 0.69 2.22 6.77
N ARG A 72 -0.11 1.36 7.42
CA ARG A 72 -0.21 1.30 8.89
C ARG A 72 0.99 0.63 9.54
#